data_AF-A0A382YKU4-F1
#
_entry.id   AF-A0A382YKU4-F1
#
_cell.length_a   1.000
_cell.length_b   1.000
_cell.length_c   1.000
_cell.angle_alpha   90.00
_cell.angle_beta   90.00
_cell.angle_gamma   90.00
#
_symmetry.space_group_name_H-M   'P 1'
#
loop_
_entity.id
_entity.type
_entity.pdbx_description
1 polymer ?
#
loop_
_entity_poly.entity_id
_entity_poly.type
_entity_poly.pdbx_seq_one_letter_code
_entity_poly.pdbx_strand_id
1 'polypeptide(L)'
;EEINTLSNKTSTLAGDVEEHKTKLLEFKEDCDLYLSAVSMFKELDNYNLKYSTSRNSIDKYTNQIIVIESDIKKHRENINQIDEYKESLIKNKKIDESIFKLKNSQVAIKKNITKLTTNKMEIHSDLKVKESGRSSIMEQLEEMTKIEREFEAYRYYMEAINKDGLPYKLISKTIPNIEAEINAILSQIVTFSIALDVDGKNFGGRIVYDHERSWPLENSSGMERFISSLAIRVALLKASNLPKSNFLIIDEGMGSLDTEFL
;
A
#
# COMPACT_ATOMS: atom_id res chain seq x y z
N GLU A 1 78.44 49.15 149.13
CA GLU A 1 77.13 49.11 148.45
C GLU A 1 77.21 48.94 146.94
N GLU A 2 78.29 49.32 146.25
CA GLU A 2 78.41 49.18 144.78
C GLU A 2 78.51 47.74 144.24
N ILE A 3 78.98 46.76 145.03
CA ILE A 3 79.15 45.37 144.57
C ILE A 3 77.80 44.61 144.49
N ASN A 4 76.87 44.87 145.41
CA ASN A 4 75.56 44.20 145.42
C ASN A 4 74.62 44.68 144.30
N THR A 5 74.72 45.94 143.88
CA THR A 5 73.97 46.47 142.74
C THR A 5 74.48 45.94 141.40
N LEU A 6 75.80 45.70 141.27
CA LEU A 6 76.41 45.04 140.11
C LEU A 6 76.02 43.56 140.01
N SER A 7 75.99 42.84 141.14
CA SER A 7 75.61 41.40 141.21
C SER A 7 74.14 41.16 140.86
N ASN A 8 73.23 42.02 141.33
CA ASN A 8 71.81 41.89 140.97
C ASN A 8 71.57 42.19 139.50
N LYS A 9 72.26 43.19 138.93
CA LYS A 9 72.21 43.48 137.48
C LYS A 9 72.73 42.33 136.63
N THR A 10 73.77 41.62 137.08
CA THR A 10 74.31 40.47 136.35
C THR A 10 73.39 39.26 136.42
N SER A 11 72.71 39.01 137.55
CA SER A 11 71.73 37.92 137.67
C SER A 11 70.48 38.17 136.84
N THR A 12 69.98 39.41 136.77
CA THR A 12 68.85 39.76 135.88
C THR A 12 69.25 39.65 134.42
N LEU A 13 70.44 40.13 134.04
CA LEU A 13 70.94 39.98 132.67
C LEU A 13 71.08 38.51 132.26
N ALA A 14 71.53 37.63 133.17
CA ALA A 14 71.67 36.21 132.90
C ALA A 14 70.31 35.52 132.69
N GLY A 15 69.28 35.92 133.45
CA GLY A 15 67.90 35.47 133.25
C GLY A 15 67.32 35.93 131.92
N ASP A 16 67.52 37.21 131.58
CA ASP A 16 67.09 37.80 130.31
C ASP A 16 67.78 37.08 129.12
N VAL A 17 69.06 36.73 129.25
CA VAL A 17 69.82 36.00 128.22
C VAL A 17 69.25 34.59 128.00
N GLU A 18 68.91 33.85 129.05
CA GLU A 18 68.37 32.48 128.90
C GLU A 18 66.91 32.49 128.40
N GLU A 19 66.11 33.49 128.79
CA GLU A 19 64.79 33.72 128.22
C GLU A 19 64.87 34.09 126.73
N HIS A 20 65.79 34.99 126.36
CA HIS A 20 66.06 35.34 124.96
C HIS A 20 66.55 34.14 124.14
N LYS A 21 67.35 33.25 124.74
CA LYS A 21 67.82 32.02 124.09
C LYS A 21 66.69 31.01 123.87
N THR A 22 65.76 30.87 124.82
CA THR A 22 64.59 30.00 124.67
C THR A 22 63.67 30.54 123.57
N LYS A 23 63.39 31.85 123.57
CA LYS A 23 62.66 32.54 122.50
C LYS A 23 63.36 32.42 121.14
N LEU A 24 64.70 32.44 121.12
CA LEU A 24 65.49 32.23 119.90
C LEU A 24 65.35 30.79 119.38
N LEU A 25 65.23 29.80 120.27
CA LEU A 25 65.04 28.39 119.92
C LEU A 25 63.65 28.14 119.35
N GLU A 26 62.61 28.67 119.99
CA GLU A 26 61.22 28.64 119.48
C GLU A 26 61.12 29.34 118.13
N PHE A 27 61.73 30.51 117.98
CA PHE A 27 61.77 31.23 116.71
C PHE A 27 62.51 30.44 115.60
N LYS A 28 63.52 29.64 115.96
CA LYS A 28 64.21 28.76 115.02
C LYS A 28 63.31 27.62 114.54
N GLU A 29 62.56 26.97 115.44
CA GLU A 29 61.59 25.94 115.07
C GLU A 29 60.48 26.51 114.17
N ASP A 30 59.99 27.71 114.48
CA ASP A 30 59.03 28.43 113.63
C ASP A 30 59.62 28.76 112.24
N CYS A 31 60.90 29.17 112.19
CA CYS A 31 61.61 29.37 110.93
C CYS A 31 61.76 28.07 110.12
N ASP A 32 62.08 26.95 110.76
CA ASP A 32 62.23 25.65 110.10
C ASP A 32 60.87 25.14 109.57
N LEU A 33 59.79 25.32 110.33
CA LEU A 33 58.42 25.05 109.90
C LEU A 33 58.00 25.93 108.72
N TYR A 34 58.34 27.23 108.76
CA TYR A 34 58.10 28.16 107.65
C TYR A 34 58.86 27.73 106.39
N LEU A 35 60.14 27.37 106.52
CA LEU A 35 60.95 26.88 105.40
C LEU A 35 60.38 25.58 104.79
N SER A 36 59.91 24.66 105.64
CA SER A 36 59.22 23.44 105.20
C SER A 36 57.92 23.76 104.48
N ALA A 37 57.10 24.67 105.01
CA ALA A 37 55.87 25.12 104.36
C ALA A 37 56.15 25.76 102.99
N VAL A 38 57.16 26.62 102.89
CA VAL A 38 57.62 27.22 101.62
C VAL A 38 58.07 26.15 100.62
N SER A 39 58.76 25.09 101.07
CA SER A 39 59.14 23.97 100.20
C SER A 39 57.93 23.20 99.67
N MET A 40 56.95 22.91 100.53
CA MET A 40 55.69 22.26 100.14
C MET A 40 54.86 23.13 99.19
N PHE A 41 54.84 24.45 99.37
CA PHE A 41 54.20 25.38 98.42
C PHE A 41 54.84 25.32 97.03
N LYS A 42 56.18 25.23 96.95
CA LYS A 42 56.87 25.05 95.65
C LYS A 42 56.52 23.73 94.98
N GLU A 43 56.40 22.65 95.75
CA GLU A 43 55.95 21.36 95.20
C GLU A 43 54.51 21.41 94.72
N LEU A 44 53.61 22.03 95.50
CA LEU A 44 52.21 22.22 95.13
C LEU A 44 52.07 23.03 93.82
N ASP A 45 52.86 24.10 93.66
CA ASP A 45 52.90 24.88 92.42
C ASP A 45 53.35 24.02 91.23
N ASN A 46 54.37 23.17 91.42
CA ASN A 46 54.83 22.25 90.39
C ASN A 46 53.76 21.21 90.02
N TYR A 47 53.06 20.64 91.00
CA TYR A 47 51.95 19.72 90.76
C TYR A 47 50.77 20.41 90.07
N ASN A 48 50.44 21.65 90.43
CA ASN A 48 49.43 22.45 89.73
C ASN A 48 49.82 22.72 88.28
N LEU A 49 51.11 22.96 88.01
CA LEU A 49 51.63 23.13 86.66
C LEU A 49 51.50 21.84 85.83
N LYS A 50 51.83 20.68 86.42
CA LYS A 50 51.67 19.36 85.79
C LYS A 50 50.21 19.01 85.54
N TYR A 51 49.33 19.35 86.49
CA TYR A 51 47.89 19.16 86.36
C TYR A 51 47.33 20.01 85.21
N SER A 52 47.71 21.29 85.12
CA SER A 52 47.24 22.18 84.05
C SER A 52 47.71 21.72 82.66
N THR A 53 48.97 21.28 82.53
CA THR A 53 49.48 20.72 81.27
C THR A 53 48.79 19.41 80.89
N SER A 54 48.54 18.53 81.86
CA SER A 54 47.78 17.30 81.62
C SER A 54 46.35 17.59 81.18
N ARG A 55 45.69 18.56 81.83
CA ARG A 55 44.34 19.01 81.47
C ARG A 55 44.26 19.57 80.05
N ASN A 56 45.21 20.43 79.68
CA ASN A 56 45.29 20.95 78.31
C ASN A 56 45.49 19.83 77.28
N SER A 57 46.24 18.79 77.63
CA SER A 57 46.43 17.62 76.78
C SER A 57 45.14 16.81 76.62
N ILE A 58 44.39 16.61 77.72
CA ILE A 58 43.06 15.97 77.68
C ILE A 58 42.11 16.75 76.78
N ASP A 59 42.04 18.08 76.92
CA ASP A 59 41.17 18.92 76.09
C ASP A 59 41.56 18.83 74.61
N LYS A 60 42.87 18.80 74.30
CA LYS A 60 43.37 18.58 72.94
C LYS A 60 42.91 17.24 72.38
N TYR A 61 43.09 16.14 73.12
CA TYR A 61 42.69 14.81 72.65
C TYR A 61 41.16 14.68 72.55
N THR A 62 40.42 15.31 73.45
CA THR A 62 38.94 15.34 73.41
C THR A 62 38.45 16.02 72.14
N ASN A 63 39.02 17.17 71.78
CA ASN A 63 38.68 17.85 70.53
C ASN A 63 39.04 17.02 69.29
N GLN A 64 40.18 16.29 69.32
CA GLN A 64 40.55 15.40 68.23
C GLN A 64 39.56 14.23 68.09
N ILE A 65 39.08 13.65 69.18
CA ILE A 65 38.05 12.60 69.16
C ILE A 65 36.78 13.11 68.50
N ILE A 66 36.30 14.31 68.87
CA ILE A 66 35.09 14.90 68.27
C ILE A 66 35.22 15.07 66.76
N VAL A 67 36.38 15.54 66.28
CA VAL A 67 36.65 15.68 64.84
C VAL A 67 36.64 14.32 64.15
N ILE A 68 37.33 13.32 64.72
CA ILE A 68 37.39 11.96 64.17
C ILE A 68 36.00 11.33 64.12
N GLU A 69 35.17 11.51 65.14
CA GLU A 69 33.80 10.99 65.17
C GLU A 69 32.92 11.62 64.09
N SER A 70 33.05 12.93 63.87
CA SER A 70 32.39 13.65 62.78
C SER A 70 32.82 13.10 61.40
N ASP A 71 34.12 12.86 61.21
CA ASP A 71 34.64 12.32 59.96
C ASP A 71 34.18 10.86 59.74
N ILE A 72 34.16 10.03 60.78
CA ILE A 72 33.60 8.67 60.72
C ILE A 72 32.12 8.71 60.28
N LYS A 73 31.34 9.65 60.83
CA LYS A 73 29.94 9.81 60.45
C LYS A 73 29.80 10.18 58.96
N LYS A 74 30.56 11.17 58.49
CA LYS A 74 30.59 11.54 57.06
C LYS A 74 30.99 10.37 56.17
N HIS A 75 32.02 9.62 56.54
CA HIS A 75 32.47 8.48 55.75
C HIS A 75 31.41 7.38 55.69
N ARG A 76 30.66 7.11 56.77
CA ARG A 76 29.52 6.18 56.72
C ARG A 76 28.40 6.67 55.79
N GLU A 77 28.06 7.95 55.84
CA GLU A 77 27.05 8.52 54.93
C GLU A 77 27.48 8.37 53.46
N ASN A 78 28.75 8.63 53.16
CA ASN A 78 29.30 8.44 51.82
C ASN A 78 29.28 6.96 51.37
N ILE A 79 29.56 6.01 52.27
CA ILE A 79 29.49 4.57 51.96
C ILE A 79 28.06 4.18 51.58
N ASN A 80 27.06 4.63 52.34
CA ASN A 80 25.66 4.34 52.02
C ASN A 80 25.26 4.88 50.64
N GLN A 81 25.71 6.09 50.29
CA GLN A 81 25.46 6.66 48.96
C GLN A 81 26.13 5.84 47.84
N ILE A 82 27.35 5.32 48.07
CA ILE A 82 28.04 4.48 47.10
C ILE A 82 27.26 3.19 46.81
N ASP A 83 26.64 2.58 47.83
CA ASP A 83 25.81 1.39 47.64
C ASP A 83 24.55 1.68 46.81
N GLU A 84 23.88 2.81 47.04
CA GLU A 84 22.75 3.26 46.22
C GLU A 84 23.16 3.52 44.76
N TYR A 85 24.32 4.15 44.54
CA TYR A 85 24.86 4.38 43.20
C TYR A 85 25.20 3.07 42.50
N LYS A 86 25.71 2.07 43.22
CA LYS A 86 26.01 0.74 42.68
C LYS A 86 24.73 0.05 42.19
N GLU A 87 23.64 0.07 42.96
CA GLU A 87 22.37 -0.48 42.51
C GLU A 87 21.83 0.22 41.26
N SER A 88 21.92 1.54 41.24
CA SER A 88 21.49 2.37 40.11
C SER A 88 22.29 2.03 38.84
N LEU A 89 23.60 1.81 38.97
CA LEU A 89 24.48 1.36 37.89
C LEU A 89 24.06 0.00 37.31
N ILE A 90 23.68 -0.95 38.17
CA ILE A 90 23.20 -2.27 37.74
C ILE A 90 21.88 -2.14 36.97
N LYS A 91 20.95 -1.30 37.45
CA LYS A 91 19.68 -1.04 36.76
C LYS A 91 19.92 -0.39 35.40
N ASN A 92 20.80 0.60 35.32
CA ASN A 92 21.14 1.28 34.05
C ASN A 92 21.71 0.31 33.02
N LYS A 93 22.62 -0.60 33.42
CA LYS A 93 23.14 -1.64 32.51
C LYS A 93 22.02 -2.52 31.92
N LYS A 94 21.05 -2.95 32.73
CA LYS A 94 19.90 -3.74 32.26
C LYS A 94 19.01 -2.95 31.30
N ILE A 95 18.84 -1.66 31.55
CA ILE A 95 18.10 -0.75 30.66
C ILE A 95 18.85 -0.62 29.33
N ASP A 96 20.17 -0.43 29.34
CA ASP A 96 20.99 -0.34 28.13
C ASP A 96 20.92 -1.61 27.27
N GLU A 97 20.99 -2.78 27.90
CA GLU A 97 20.78 -4.07 27.20
C GLU A 97 19.40 -4.16 26.54
N SER A 98 18.37 -3.68 27.23
CA SER A 98 17.00 -3.67 26.72
C SER A 98 16.85 -2.69 25.55
N ILE A 99 17.44 -1.50 25.65
CA ILE A 99 17.50 -0.50 24.58
C ILE A 99 18.21 -1.09 23.35
N PHE A 100 19.32 -1.80 23.56
CA PHE A 100 20.06 -2.43 22.47
C PHE A 100 19.21 -3.48 21.73
N LYS A 101 18.51 -4.36 22.46
CA LYS A 101 17.59 -5.35 21.88
C LYS A 101 16.45 -4.70 21.09
N LEU A 102 15.85 -3.63 21.62
CA LEU A 102 14.79 -2.89 20.95
C LEU A 102 15.29 -2.20 19.69
N LYS A 103 16.48 -1.59 19.71
CA LYS A 103 17.09 -0.98 18.52
C LYS A 103 17.32 -2.00 17.41
N ASN A 104 17.86 -3.18 17.74
CA ASN A 104 18.07 -4.24 16.75
C ASN A 104 16.74 -4.73 16.16
N SER A 105 15.72 -4.90 17.00
CA SER A 105 14.38 -5.27 16.56
C SER A 105 13.76 -4.21 15.65
N GLN A 106 13.94 -2.93 15.98
CA GLN A 106 13.47 -1.81 15.15
C GLN A 106 14.12 -1.81 13.76
N VAL A 107 15.44 -2.07 13.67
CA VAL A 107 16.15 -2.17 12.39
C VAL A 107 15.63 -3.34 11.57
N ALA A 108 15.42 -4.51 12.19
CA ALA A 108 14.88 -5.68 11.51
C ALA A 108 13.45 -5.42 10.97
N ILE A 109 12.58 -4.80 11.79
CA ILE A 109 11.22 -4.44 11.39
C ILE A 109 11.25 -3.43 10.22
N LYS A 110 12.10 -2.41 10.27
CA LYS A 110 12.26 -1.44 9.16
C LYS A 110 12.66 -2.13 7.85
N LYS A 111 13.58 -3.10 7.91
CA LYS A 111 14.00 -3.88 6.73
C LYS A 111 12.86 -4.74 6.17
N ASN A 112 12.01 -5.29 7.03
CA ASN A 112 10.83 -6.04 6.59
C ASN A 112 9.78 -5.12 5.96
N ILE A 113 9.57 -3.94 6.51
CA ILE A 113 8.66 -2.93 5.94
C ILE A 113 9.11 -2.53 4.53
N THR A 114 10.40 -2.25 4.33
CA THR A 114 10.90 -1.88 2.99
C THR A 114 10.71 -3.02 2.01
N LYS A 115 11.04 -4.27 2.39
CA LYS A 115 10.83 -5.45 1.54
C LYS A 115 9.35 -5.65 1.18
N LEU A 116 8.44 -5.56 2.14
CA LEU A 116 7.00 -5.68 1.90
C LEU A 116 6.48 -4.56 1.00
N THR A 117 7.02 -3.35 1.13
CA THR A 117 6.64 -2.21 0.30
C THR A 117 7.08 -2.43 -1.16
N THR A 118 8.30 -2.91 -1.39
CA THR A 118 8.77 -3.27 -2.73
C THR A 118 7.91 -4.37 -3.35
N ASN A 119 7.66 -5.46 -2.63
CA ASN A 119 6.80 -6.55 -3.12
C ASN A 119 5.38 -6.06 -3.46
N LYS A 120 4.82 -5.17 -2.64
CA LYS A 120 3.51 -4.56 -2.90
C LYS A 120 3.52 -3.76 -4.21
N MET A 121 4.57 -2.99 -4.46
CA MET A 121 4.71 -2.20 -5.70
C MET A 121 4.81 -3.11 -6.93
N GLU A 122 5.58 -4.20 -6.86
CA GLU A 122 5.69 -5.18 -7.95
C GLU A 122 4.34 -5.83 -8.27
N ILE A 123 3.64 -6.34 -7.24
CA ILE A 123 2.30 -6.94 -7.41
C ILE A 123 1.32 -5.93 -8.00
N HIS A 124 1.37 -4.67 -7.56
CA HIS A 124 0.47 -3.64 -8.07
C HIS A 124 0.78 -3.26 -9.52
N SER A 125 2.05 -3.27 -9.92
CA SER A 125 2.47 -3.08 -11.30
C SER A 125 1.95 -4.21 -12.18
N ASP A 126 2.16 -5.46 -11.77
CA ASP A 126 1.67 -6.63 -12.50
C ASP A 126 0.15 -6.64 -12.62
N LEU A 127 -0.57 -6.30 -11.54
CA LEU A 127 -2.02 -6.15 -11.56
C LEU A 127 -2.45 -5.15 -12.63
N LYS A 128 -1.78 -3.99 -12.71
CA LYS A 128 -2.10 -2.94 -13.69
C LYS A 128 -1.89 -3.43 -15.12
N VAL A 129 -0.81 -4.16 -15.37
CA VAL A 129 -0.53 -4.77 -16.69
C VAL A 129 -1.63 -5.78 -17.05
N LYS A 130 -2.04 -6.63 -16.11
CA LYS A 130 -3.12 -7.61 -16.33
C LYS A 130 -4.49 -6.94 -16.56
N GLU A 131 -4.79 -5.86 -15.83
CA GLU A 131 -6.01 -5.07 -16.05
C GLU A 131 -6.06 -4.46 -17.46
N SER A 132 -4.97 -3.86 -17.91
CA SER A 132 -4.86 -3.32 -19.27
C SER A 132 -5.01 -4.42 -20.33
N GLY A 133 -4.36 -5.57 -20.13
CA GLY A 133 -4.50 -6.73 -21.00
C GLY A 133 -5.94 -7.25 -21.07
N ARG A 134 -6.63 -7.31 -19.93
CA ARG A 134 -8.06 -7.68 -19.89
C ARG A 134 -8.92 -6.69 -20.68
N SER A 135 -8.67 -5.39 -20.54
CA SER A 135 -9.42 -4.36 -21.27
C SER A 135 -9.25 -4.52 -22.78
N SER A 136 -8.02 -4.74 -23.24
CA SER A 136 -7.72 -4.95 -24.67
C SER A 136 -8.38 -6.21 -25.22
N ILE A 137 -8.39 -7.32 -24.46
CA ILE A 137 -9.06 -8.56 -24.87
C ILE A 137 -10.58 -8.35 -24.98
N MET A 138 -11.19 -7.60 -24.04
CA MET A 138 -12.62 -7.30 -24.10
C MET A 138 -12.98 -6.48 -25.35
N GLU A 139 -12.17 -5.48 -25.68
CA GLU A 139 -12.36 -4.67 -26.89
C GLU A 139 -12.25 -5.52 -28.17
N GLN A 140 -11.25 -6.40 -28.25
CA GLN A 140 -11.10 -7.34 -29.37
C GLN A 140 -12.28 -8.31 -29.48
N LEU A 141 -12.85 -8.75 -28.36
CA LEU A 141 -14.00 -9.65 -28.36
C LEU A 141 -15.27 -8.95 -28.90
N GLU A 142 -15.47 -7.68 -28.53
CA GLU A 142 -16.56 -6.87 -29.08
C GLU A 142 -16.41 -6.66 -30.59
N GLU A 143 -15.19 -6.35 -31.05
CA GLU A 143 -14.88 -6.22 -32.47
C GLU A 143 -15.11 -7.53 -33.23
N MET A 144 -14.63 -8.65 -32.70
CA MET A 144 -14.83 -9.98 -33.28
C MET A 144 -16.32 -10.32 -33.41
N THR A 145 -17.11 -10.04 -32.37
CA THR A 145 -18.56 -10.28 -32.39
C THR A 145 -19.26 -9.45 -33.48
N LYS A 146 -18.81 -8.22 -33.72
CA LYS A 146 -19.33 -7.37 -34.79
C LYS A 146 -18.97 -7.93 -36.16
N ILE A 147 -17.71 -8.32 -36.36
CA ILE A 147 -17.23 -8.91 -37.62
C ILE A 147 -17.99 -10.21 -37.92
N GLU A 148 -18.24 -11.06 -36.91
CA GLU A 148 -18.96 -12.31 -37.10
C GLU A 148 -20.40 -12.07 -37.58
N ARG A 149 -21.09 -11.08 -37.03
CA ARG A 149 -22.44 -10.68 -37.49
C ARG A 149 -22.42 -10.14 -38.91
N GLU A 150 -21.45 -9.28 -39.25
CA GLU A 150 -21.31 -8.75 -40.60
C GLU A 150 -21.00 -9.86 -41.61
N PHE A 151 -20.14 -10.81 -41.24
CA PHE A 151 -19.81 -11.97 -42.05
C PHE A 151 -21.03 -12.88 -42.28
N GLU A 152 -21.82 -13.14 -41.24
CA GLU A 152 -23.03 -13.96 -41.36
C GLU A 152 -24.08 -13.28 -42.25
N ALA A 153 -24.29 -11.97 -42.08
CA ALA A 153 -25.17 -11.18 -42.95
C ALA A 153 -24.70 -11.22 -44.41
N TYR A 154 -23.39 -11.09 -44.64
CA TYR A 154 -22.79 -11.19 -45.97
C TYR A 154 -22.98 -12.58 -46.59
N ARG A 155 -22.86 -13.64 -45.79
CA ARG A 155 -23.12 -15.02 -46.24
C ARG A 155 -24.56 -15.17 -46.72
N TYR A 156 -25.55 -14.73 -45.94
CA TYR A 156 -26.95 -14.78 -46.35
C TYR A 156 -27.23 -13.94 -47.60
N TYR A 157 -26.59 -12.77 -47.70
CA TYR A 157 -26.70 -11.92 -48.89
C TYR A 157 -26.17 -12.63 -50.15
N MET A 158 -25.00 -13.27 -50.06
CA MET A 158 -24.40 -14.03 -51.17
C MET A 158 -25.27 -15.23 -51.57
N GLU A 159 -25.84 -15.94 -50.59
CA GLU A 159 -26.77 -17.03 -50.85
C GLU A 159 -28.07 -16.51 -51.50
N ALA A 160 -28.56 -15.34 -51.12
CA ALA A 160 -29.76 -14.76 -51.69
C ALA A 160 -29.56 -14.27 -53.14
N ILE A 161 -28.36 -13.83 -53.53
CA ILE A 161 -28.09 -13.25 -54.86
C ILE A 161 -27.47 -14.25 -55.84
N ASN A 162 -27.12 -15.43 -55.36
CA ASN A 162 -26.64 -16.48 -56.25
C ASN A 162 -27.67 -16.83 -57.34
N LYS A 163 -27.22 -17.56 -58.36
CA LYS A 163 -28.02 -17.84 -59.56
C LYS A 163 -29.32 -18.57 -59.25
N ASP A 164 -29.34 -19.40 -58.20
CA ASP A 164 -30.49 -20.19 -57.76
C ASP A 164 -31.26 -19.52 -56.61
N GLY A 165 -30.90 -18.26 -56.31
CA GLY A 165 -31.33 -17.53 -55.14
C GLY A 165 -32.65 -16.81 -55.37
N LEU A 166 -32.78 -15.64 -54.75
CA LEU A 166 -33.96 -14.81 -54.82
C LEU A 166 -34.35 -14.42 -56.27
N PRO A 167 -33.42 -14.06 -57.18
CA PRO A 167 -33.79 -13.72 -58.56
C PRO A 167 -34.49 -14.87 -59.29
N TYR A 168 -33.95 -16.09 -59.19
CA TYR A 168 -34.55 -17.28 -59.80
C TYR A 168 -35.93 -17.57 -59.22
N LYS A 169 -36.07 -17.51 -57.89
CA LYS A 169 -37.35 -17.72 -57.20
C LYS A 169 -38.39 -16.68 -57.60
N LEU A 170 -37.99 -15.42 -57.75
CA LEU A 170 -38.87 -14.34 -58.20
C LEU A 170 -39.33 -14.54 -59.65
N ILE A 171 -38.40 -14.85 -60.56
CA ILE A 171 -38.71 -15.12 -61.97
C ILE A 171 -39.63 -16.34 -62.05
N SER A 172 -39.27 -17.47 -61.43
CA SER A 172 -40.09 -18.69 -61.46
C SER A 172 -41.52 -18.48 -60.96
N LYS A 173 -41.71 -17.59 -59.98
CA LYS A 173 -43.04 -17.22 -59.47
C LYS A 173 -43.87 -16.40 -60.46
N THR A 174 -43.24 -15.60 -61.33
CA THR A 174 -43.95 -14.75 -62.29
C THR A 174 -44.22 -15.45 -63.62
N ILE A 175 -43.50 -16.52 -63.94
CA ILE A 175 -43.62 -17.27 -65.20
C ILE A 175 -45.06 -17.70 -65.52
N PRO A 176 -45.82 -18.32 -64.59
CA PRO A 176 -47.20 -18.75 -64.89
C PRO A 176 -48.10 -17.58 -65.29
N ASN A 177 -47.92 -16.41 -64.67
CA ASN A 177 -48.70 -15.21 -65.00
C ASN A 177 -48.32 -14.66 -66.38
N ILE A 178 -47.04 -14.69 -66.74
CA ILE A 178 -46.57 -14.27 -68.07
C ILE A 178 -47.09 -15.23 -69.14
N GLU A 179 -47.01 -16.54 -68.91
CA GLU A 179 -47.54 -17.56 -69.81
C GLU A 179 -49.05 -17.39 -70.03
N ALA A 180 -49.82 -17.14 -68.96
CA ALA A 180 -51.25 -16.90 -69.05
C ALA A 180 -51.57 -15.66 -69.92
N GLU A 181 -50.82 -14.56 -69.76
CA GLU A 181 -50.99 -13.36 -70.59
C GLU A 181 -50.61 -13.59 -72.05
N ILE A 182 -49.54 -14.34 -72.31
CA ILE A 182 -49.13 -14.73 -73.67
C ILE A 182 -50.27 -15.52 -74.34
N ASN A 183 -50.76 -16.55 -73.68
CA ASN A 183 -51.80 -17.42 -74.22
C ASN A 183 -53.16 -16.73 -74.35
N ALA A 184 -53.47 -15.75 -73.49
CA ALA A 184 -54.64 -14.90 -73.63
C ALA A 184 -54.58 -14.02 -74.89
N ILE A 185 -53.38 -13.62 -75.34
CA ILE A 185 -53.19 -12.88 -76.60
C ILE A 185 -53.23 -13.86 -77.79
N LEU A 186 -52.49 -14.97 -77.72
CA LEU A 186 -52.37 -15.92 -78.81
C LEU A 186 -53.70 -16.60 -79.17
N SER A 187 -54.51 -16.96 -78.18
CA SER A 187 -55.82 -17.62 -78.40
C SER A 187 -56.81 -16.82 -79.23
N GLN A 188 -56.58 -15.52 -79.43
CA GLN A 188 -57.41 -14.66 -80.28
C GLN A 188 -56.96 -14.66 -81.76
N ILE A 189 -55.74 -15.13 -82.03
CA ILE A 189 -55.05 -14.94 -83.33
C ILE A 189 -54.64 -16.29 -83.94
N VAL A 190 -54.27 -17.28 -83.12
CA VAL A 190 -53.72 -18.56 -83.55
C VAL A 190 -54.29 -19.74 -82.74
N THR A 191 -54.12 -20.95 -83.26
CA THR A 191 -54.65 -22.20 -82.69
C THR A 191 -53.64 -22.97 -81.83
N PHE A 192 -52.48 -22.38 -81.54
CA PHE A 192 -51.46 -22.94 -80.65
C PHE A 192 -51.29 -22.10 -79.38
N SER A 193 -50.71 -22.71 -78.35
CA SER A 193 -50.30 -22.02 -77.12
C SER A 193 -48.78 -22.11 -76.92
N ILE A 194 -48.27 -21.32 -75.99
CA ILE A 194 -46.88 -21.36 -75.53
C ILE A 194 -46.84 -21.88 -74.11
N ALA A 195 -45.93 -22.81 -73.84
CA ALA A 195 -45.53 -23.21 -72.50
C ALA A 195 -44.12 -22.67 -72.22
N LEU A 196 -43.96 -21.98 -71.09
CA LEU A 196 -42.68 -21.44 -70.65
C LEU A 196 -42.08 -22.37 -69.60
N ASP A 197 -40.89 -22.86 -69.87
CA ASP A 197 -40.12 -23.65 -68.91
C ASP A 197 -38.95 -22.85 -68.39
N VAL A 198 -38.79 -22.91 -67.06
CA VAL A 198 -37.59 -22.43 -66.39
C VAL A 198 -36.90 -23.64 -65.78
N ASP A 199 -35.81 -24.05 -66.41
CA ASP A 199 -34.94 -25.09 -65.89
C ASP A 199 -33.69 -24.45 -65.33
N GLY A 200 -33.71 -24.07 -64.03
CA GLY A 200 -32.59 -23.64 -63.18
C GLY A 200 -31.74 -22.48 -63.71
N LYS A 201 -31.10 -22.70 -64.85
CA LYS A 201 -30.18 -21.85 -65.57
C LYS A 201 -30.72 -21.31 -66.90
N ASN A 202 -31.68 -21.98 -67.53
CA ASN A 202 -32.18 -21.65 -68.87
C ASN A 202 -33.68 -21.37 -68.87
N PHE A 203 -34.06 -20.32 -69.59
CA PHE A 203 -35.44 -20.02 -69.93
C PHE A 203 -35.71 -20.56 -71.34
N GLY A 204 -36.72 -21.41 -71.48
CA GLY A 204 -37.14 -21.96 -72.77
C GLY A 204 -38.63 -21.75 -72.99
N GLY A 205 -39.03 -21.64 -74.25
CA GLY A 205 -40.43 -21.65 -74.65
C GLY A 205 -40.68 -22.83 -75.59
N ARG A 206 -41.82 -23.49 -75.44
CA ARG A 206 -42.31 -24.47 -76.42
C ARG A 206 -43.64 -24.02 -76.99
N ILE A 207 -43.84 -24.25 -78.29
CA ILE A 207 -45.16 -24.18 -78.89
C ILE A 207 -45.88 -25.50 -78.64
N VAL A 208 -47.14 -25.43 -78.25
CA VAL A 208 -48.00 -26.58 -77.94
C VAL A 208 -49.26 -26.49 -78.80
N TYR A 209 -49.43 -27.50 -79.66
CA TYR A 209 -50.63 -27.66 -80.48
C TYR A 209 -51.64 -28.60 -79.83
N ASP A 210 -51.15 -29.71 -79.28
CA ASP A 210 -51.91 -30.71 -78.54
C ASP A 210 -50.97 -31.55 -77.64
N HIS A 211 -51.46 -32.66 -77.10
CA HIS A 211 -50.73 -33.51 -76.15
C HIS A 211 -49.50 -34.20 -76.76
N GLU A 212 -49.46 -34.41 -78.08
CA GLU A 212 -48.37 -35.14 -78.76
C GLU A 212 -47.50 -34.21 -79.62
N ARG A 213 -48.01 -33.02 -79.98
CA ARG A 213 -47.32 -32.04 -80.82
C ARG A 213 -46.88 -30.83 -80.02
N SER A 214 -45.64 -30.88 -79.56
CA SER A 214 -44.92 -29.72 -79.01
C SER A 214 -43.46 -29.70 -79.44
N TRP A 215 -42.93 -28.50 -79.70
CA TRP A 215 -41.52 -28.31 -80.02
C TRP A 215 -40.98 -27.00 -79.46
N PRO A 216 -39.66 -26.88 -79.28
CA PRO A 216 -39.02 -25.63 -78.87
C PRO A 216 -39.37 -24.50 -79.84
N LEU A 217 -39.56 -23.28 -79.32
CA LEU A 217 -39.89 -22.09 -80.10
C LEU A 217 -38.83 -21.81 -81.18
N GLU A 218 -37.60 -22.25 -80.98
CA GLU A 218 -36.51 -22.15 -81.95
C GLU A 218 -36.76 -22.97 -83.24
N ASN A 219 -37.60 -24.01 -83.14
CA ASN A 219 -37.96 -24.90 -84.24
C ASN A 219 -39.30 -24.52 -84.89
N SER A 220 -39.90 -23.39 -84.50
CA SER A 220 -41.17 -22.92 -85.05
C SER A 220 -41.02 -22.34 -86.45
N SER A 221 -42.13 -22.25 -87.19
CA SER A 221 -42.18 -21.55 -88.48
C SER A 221 -41.89 -20.05 -88.33
N GLY A 222 -41.61 -19.36 -89.45
CA GLY A 222 -41.40 -17.91 -89.46
C GLY A 222 -42.60 -17.14 -88.90
N MET A 223 -43.81 -17.52 -89.32
CA MET A 223 -45.07 -16.98 -88.84
C MET A 223 -45.24 -17.21 -87.33
N GLU A 224 -45.08 -18.46 -86.88
CA GLU A 224 -45.22 -18.84 -85.47
C GLU A 224 -44.24 -18.06 -84.59
N ARG A 225 -42.98 -17.95 -85.03
CA ARG A 225 -41.95 -17.20 -84.31
C ARG A 225 -42.29 -15.72 -84.23
N PHE A 226 -42.80 -15.14 -85.32
CA PHE A 226 -43.18 -13.73 -85.37
C PHE A 226 -44.34 -13.42 -84.41
N ILE A 227 -45.46 -14.12 -84.55
CA ILE A 227 -46.66 -13.92 -83.70
C ILE A 227 -46.33 -14.19 -82.23
N SER A 228 -45.58 -15.27 -81.93
CA SER A 228 -45.14 -15.59 -80.57
C SER A 228 -44.27 -14.49 -79.99
N SER A 229 -43.31 -13.96 -80.75
CA SER A 229 -42.43 -12.87 -80.28
C SER A 229 -43.20 -11.59 -79.95
N LEU A 230 -44.25 -11.29 -80.72
CA LEU A 230 -45.13 -10.16 -80.51
C LEU A 230 -45.98 -10.35 -79.25
N ALA A 231 -46.61 -11.51 -79.10
CA ALA A 231 -47.40 -11.86 -77.91
C ALA A 231 -46.56 -11.84 -76.63
N ILE A 232 -45.36 -12.43 -76.65
CA ILE A 232 -44.40 -12.38 -75.54
C ILE A 232 -44.04 -10.94 -75.19
N ARG A 233 -43.75 -10.09 -76.18
CA ARG A 233 -43.42 -8.68 -75.94
C ARG A 233 -44.58 -7.92 -75.28
N VAL A 234 -45.80 -8.09 -75.78
CA VAL A 234 -46.98 -7.43 -75.22
C VAL A 234 -47.30 -7.96 -73.81
N ALA A 235 -47.17 -9.25 -73.57
CA ALA A 235 -47.34 -9.86 -72.25
C ALA A 235 -46.31 -9.34 -71.25
N LEU A 236 -45.04 -9.21 -71.64
CA LEU A 236 -44.00 -8.63 -70.78
C LEU A 236 -44.24 -7.14 -70.49
N LEU A 237 -44.72 -6.37 -71.48
CA LEU A 237 -45.14 -4.99 -71.25
C LEU A 237 -46.30 -4.93 -70.25
N LYS A 238 -47.30 -5.82 -70.36
CA LYS A 238 -48.40 -5.91 -69.38
C LYS A 238 -47.95 -6.35 -68.00
N ALA A 239 -47.03 -7.31 -67.89
CA ALA A 239 -46.52 -7.81 -66.61
C ALA A 239 -45.58 -6.82 -65.89
N SER A 240 -44.93 -5.92 -66.63
CA SER A 240 -44.05 -4.90 -66.04
C SER A 240 -44.85 -3.87 -65.22
N ASN A 241 -44.30 -3.36 -64.12
CA ASN A 241 -44.86 -2.20 -63.40
C ASN A 241 -44.16 -0.88 -63.79
N LEU A 242 -43.26 -0.92 -64.77
CA LEU A 242 -42.59 0.27 -65.29
C LEU A 242 -43.56 1.10 -66.16
N PRO A 243 -43.31 2.41 -66.36
CA PRO A 243 -44.06 3.23 -67.31
C PRO A 243 -44.10 2.57 -68.69
N LYS A 244 -45.31 2.47 -69.29
CA LYS A 244 -45.55 1.70 -70.53
C LYS A 244 -45.98 2.61 -71.66
N SER A 245 -45.52 2.29 -72.86
CA SER A 245 -46.06 2.88 -74.08
C SER A 245 -47.49 2.37 -74.33
N ASN A 246 -48.35 3.22 -74.87
CA ASN A 246 -49.70 2.87 -75.35
C ASN A 246 -49.73 2.54 -76.86
N PHE A 247 -48.61 2.66 -77.55
CA PHE A 247 -48.46 2.29 -78.95
C PHE A 247 -47.26 1.35 -79.13
N LEU A 248 -47.35 0.46 -80.12
CA LEU A 248 -46.28 -0.44 -80.53
C LEU A 248 -46.01 -0.23 -82.01
N ILE A 249 -44.74 0.03 -82.35
CA ILE A 249 -44.29 0.13 -83.74
C ILE A 249 -43.70 -1.22 -84.12
N ILE A 250 -44.20 -1.79 -85.21
CA ILE A 250 -43.71 -3.04 -85.78
C ILE A 250 -42.99 -2.67 -87.08
N ASP A 251 -41.67 -2.87 -87.08
CA ASP A 251 -40.84 -2.69 -88.26
C ASP A 251 -40.56 -4.10 -88.82
N GLU A 252 -41.16 -4.41 -89.97
CA GLU A 252 -41.13 -5.71 -90.64
C GLU A 252 -41.81 -6.89 -89.90
N GLY A 253 -42.05 -7.99 -90.63
CA GLY A 253 -42.54 -9.26 -90.07
C GLY A 253 -43.94 -9.69 -90.53
N MET A 254 -44.78 -8.77 -91.03
CA MET A 254 -46.05 -9.14 -91.66
C MET A 254 -45.86 -9.95 -92.96
N GLY A 255 -44.71 -9.83 -93.62
CA GLY A 255 -44.36 -10.65 -94.79
C GLY A 255 -44.04 -12.12 -94.47
N SER A 256 -43.98 -12.49 -93.18
CA SER A 256 -43.85 -13.89 -92.74
C SER A 256 -45.18 -14.57 -92.48
N LEU A 257 -46.29 -13.82 -92.58
CA LEU A 257 -47.66 -14.33 -92.46
C LEU A 257 -48.12 -14.83 -93.83
N ASP A 258 -48.78 -15.99 -93.86
CA ASP A 258 -49.46 -16.47 -95.07
C ASP A 258 -50.68 -15.58 -95.37
N THR A 259 -51.18 -15.62 -96.61
CA THR A 259 -52.35 -14.81 -97.05
C THR A 259 -53.63 -15.03 -96.25
N GLU A 260 -53.70 -16.11 -95.46
CA GLU A 260 -54.80 -16.40 -94.54
C GLU A 260 -54.73 -15.58 -93.23
N PHE A 261 -53.54 -15.04 -92.90
CA PHE A 261 -53.25 -14.28 -91.67
C PHE A 261 -52.90 -12.80 -91.94
N LEU A 262 -52.96 -12.35 -93.20
CA LEU A 262 -52.83 -10.95 -93.67
C LEU A 262 -54.19 -10.28 -93.79
#